data_AF-A0A936YK76-F1
#
_entry.id   AF-A0A936YK76-F1
#
_cell.length_a   1.000
_cell.length_b   1.000
_cell.length_c   1.000
_cell.angle_alpha   90.00
_cell.angle_beta   90.00
_cell.angle_gamma   90.00
#
_symmetry.space_group_name_H-M   'P 1'
#
loop_
_entity.id
_entity.type
_entity.pdbx_description
1 polymer ?
#
loop_
_entity_poly.entity_id
_entity_poly.type
_entity_poly.pdbx_seq_one_letter_code
_entity_poly.pdbx_strand_id
1 'polypeptide(L)'
;MISTSIRIIRENWHFYLFFVIAMLVVAALADTGIVRSASGTGTMVAWLLLALFVHRAALFNLKFGAPNADGTADRSFGGFMFKALALLVLSVIPAMPVLLSASGATGADSQAPDIPGLLPFFGATLLSYAVLLGLAGSWLPASVYKQNTGLGAAFKRGMRNFLPVFIRIAAVLILTIVLQFAILMTAGMSGIQPSVIRDAMPNVSGAVMTVVETSIEAVSITLISVILSHYYLKAEDIGGNRPGPYDPAANSTPPPSSFGGNV
;
A
#
# COMPACT_ATOMS: atom_id res chain seq x y z
N MET A 1 2.35 -16.11 -3.34
CA MET A 1 2.14 -14.73 -2.82
C MET A 1 3.45 -14.10 -2.41
N ILE A 2 4.14 -14.63 -1.39
CA ILE A 2 5.47 -14.13 -0.98
C ILE A 2 6.48 -14.19 -2.13
N SER A 3 6.54 -15.30 -2.86
CA SER A 3 7.38 -15.44 -4.07
C SER A 3 7.07 -14.39 -5.15
N THR A 4 5.80 -14.06 -5.33
CA THR A 4 5.35 -13.01 -6.26
C THR A 4 5.79 -11.63 -5.80
N SER A 5 5.66 -11.32 -4.51
CA SER A 5 6.12 -10.07 -3.93
C SER A 5 7.65 -9.92 -4.05
N ILE A 6 8.41 -10.97 -3.71
CA ILE A 6 9.87 -11.00 -3.87
C ILE A 6 10.26 -10.78 -5.34
N ARG A 7 9.56 -11.43 -6.28
CA ARG A 7 9.79 -11.23 -7.71
C ARG A 7 9.58 -9.77 -8.11
N ILE A 8 8.45 -9.17 -7.73
CA ILE A 8 8.12 -7.76 -8.06
C ILE A 8 9.19 -6.82 -7.48
N ILE A 9 9.58 -7.02 -6.22
CA ILE A 9 10.63 -6.21 -5.57
C ILE A 9 11.95 -6.37 -6.31
N ARG A 10 12.37 -7.60 -6.61
CA ARG A 10 13.63 -7.89 -7.29
C ARG A 10 13.68 -7.32 -8.71
N GLU A 11 12.59 -7.45 -9.47
CA GLU A 11 12.52 -6.95 -10.85
C GLU A 11 12.45 -5.43 -10.94
N ASN A 12 12.00 -4.75 -9.89
CA ASN A 12 11.80 -3.30 -9.85
C ASN A 12 12.63 -2.62 -8.75
N TRP A 13 13.73 -3.24 -8.30
CA TRP A 13 14.50 -2.78 -7.13
C TRP A 13 14.99 -1.32 -7.26
N HIS A 14 15.34 -0.89 -8.48
CA HIS A 14 15.73 0.49 -8.77
C HIS A 14 14.66 1.51 -8.38
N PHE A 15 13.38 1.17 -8.59
CA PHE A 15 12.27 2.05 -8.24
C PHE A 15 12.10 2.15 -6.73
N TYR A 16 12.28 1.04 -5.99
CA TYR A 16 12.28 1.05 -4.53
C TYR A 16 13.44 1.88 -3.97
N LEU A 17 14.64 1.73 -4.54
CA LEU A 17 15.80 2.55 -4.16
C LEU A 17 15.51 4.04 -4.38
N PHE A 18 15.02 4.41 -5.57
CA PHE A 18 14.64 5.78 -5.88
C PHE A 18 13.56 6.31 -4.93
N PHE A 19 12.53 5.49 -4.66
CA PHE A 19 11.45 5.83 -3.74
C PHE A 19 11.96 6.10 -2.32
N VAL A 20 12.82 5.23 -1.80
CA VAL A 20 13.42 5.39 -0.46
C VAL A 20 14.29 6.64 -0.38
N ILE A 21 15.10 6.91 -1.42
CA ILE A 21 15.91 8.14 -1.50
C ILE A 21 15.00 9.38 -1.54
N ALA A 22 13.92 9.36 -2.34
CA ALA A 22 12.97 10.47 -2.41
C ALA A 22 12.31 10.72 -1.04
N MET A 23 11.90 9.66 -0.33
CA MET A 23 11.34 9.76 1.02
C MET A 23 12.35 10.30 2.03
N LEU A 24 13.63 9.89 1.91
CA LEU A 24 14.71 10.43 2.73
C LEU A 24 14.92 11.93 2.50
N VAL A 25 14.87 12.39 1.24
CA VAL A 25 14.94 13.82 0.90
C VAL A 25 13.74 14.58 1.48
N VAL A 26 12.53 14.02 1.38
CA VAL A 26 11.33 14.63 1.99
C VAL A 26 11.48 14.75 3.50
N ALA A 27 12.01 13.72 4.17
CA ALA A 27 12.28 13.75 5.61
C ALA A 27 13.32 14.82 5.97
N ALA A 28 14.44 14.90 5.23
CA ALA A 28 15.45 15.94 5.42
C ALA A 28 14.87 17.36 5.23
N LEU A 29 14.08 17.57 4.18
CA LEU A 29 13.43 18.86 3.93
C LEU A 29 12.42 19.24 5.03
N ALA A 30 11.75 18.26 5.63
CA ALA A 30 10.88 18.48 6.78
C ALA A 30 11.68 18.90 8.03
N ASP A 31 12.82 18.26 8.28
CA ASP A 31 13.69 18.59 9.42
C ASP A 31 14.26 20.02 9.33
N THR A 32 14.54 20.51 8.12
CA THR A 32 15.00 21.92 7.92
C THR A 32 13.90 22.96 8.08
N GLY A 33 12.63 22.55 8.21
CA GLY A 33 11.49 23.47 8.27
C GLY A 33 11.13 24.14 6.94
N ILE A 34 11.85 23.85 5.84
CA ILE A 34 11.49 24.30 4.48
C ILE A 34 10.10 23.79 4.13
N VAL A 35 9.83 22.53 4.44
CA VAL A 35 8.50 21.95 4.36
C VAL A 35 7.96 21.95 5.79
N ARG A 36 7.12 22.96 6.11
CA ARG A 36 6.58 23.27 7.46
C ARG A 36 5.92 22.10 8.20
N SER A 37 5.65 21.03 7.49
CA SER A 37 5.27 19.72 8.00
C SER A 37 5.67 18.76 6.90
N ALA A 38 6.39 17.67 7.18
CA ALA A 38 6.53 16.57 6.23
C ALA A 38 5.11 16.27 5.72
N SER A 39 4.76 16.77 4.53
CA SER A 39 3.34 17.03 4.25
C SER A 39 2.68 15.66 4.21
N GLY A 40 1.87 15.34 5.22
CA GLY A 40 1.29 14.00 5.35
C GLY A 40 0.55 13.59 4.07
N THR A 41 0.07 14.58 3.33
CA THR A 41 -0.48 14.43 1.98
C THR A 41 0.55 13.99 0.94
N GLY A 42 1.73 14.60 0.86
CA GLY A 42 2.76 14.27 -0.12
C GLY A 42 3.33 12.86 0.08
N THR A 43 3.63 12.50 1.34
CA THR A 43 4.06 11.14 1.69
C THR A 43 2.95 10.12 1.42
N MET A 44 1.70 10.44 1.77
CA MET A 44 0.55 9.60 1.45
C MET A 44 0.39 9.38 -0.06
N VAL A 45 0.50 10.44 -0.87
CA VAL A 45 0.42 10.33 -2.33
C VAL A 45 1.55 9.45 -2.88
N ALA A 46 2.77 9.58 -2.35
CA ALA A 46 3.89 8.71 -2.72
C ALA A 46 3.60 7.24 -2.40
N TRP A 47 3.08 6.93 -1.20
CA TRP A 47 2.68 5.58 -0.82
C TRP A 47 1.55 5.01 -1.68
N LEU A 48 0.57 5.83 -2.05
CA LEU A 48 -0.51 5.44 -2.96
C LEU A 48 0.00 5.18 -4.39
N LEU A 49 0.95 5.98 -4.87
CA LEU A 49 1.62 5.75 -6.16
C LEU A 49 2.36 4.41 -6.14
N LEU A 50 3.12 4.12 -5.09
CA LEU A 50 3.79 2.84 -4.92
C LEU A 50 2.78 1.68 -4.93
N ALA A 51 1.70 1.79 -4.15
CA ALA A 51 0.65 0.78 -4.11
C ALA A 51 0.01 0.56 -5.49
N LEU A 52 -0.24 1.62 -6.26
CA LEU A 52 -0.77 1.53 -7.62
C LEU A 52 0.20 0.77 -8.54
N PHE A 53 1.49 1.10 -8.52
CA PHE A 53 2.49 0.42 -9.34
C PHE A 53 2.59 -1.07 -8.99
N VAL A 54 2.57 -1.41 -7.70
CA VAL A 54 2.54 -2.80 -7.25
C VAL A 54 1.28 -3.51 -7.72
N HIS A 55 0.10 -2.90 -7.59
CA HIS A 55 -1.15 -3.48 -8.09
C HIS A 55 -1.09 -3.76 -9.60
N ARG A 56 -0.53 -2.82 -10.39
CA ARG A 56 -0.36 -3.01 -11.83
C ARG A 56 0.61 -4.16 -12.13
N ALA A 57 1.75 -4.21 -11.48
CA ALA A 57 2.71 -5.30 -11.64
C ALA A 57 2.13 -6.66 -11.22
N ALA A 58 1.37 -6.71 -10.12
CA ALA A 58 0.75 -7.93 -9.62
C ALA A 58 -0.38 -8.44 -10.53
N LEU A 59 -1.16 -7.55 -11.17
CA LEU A 59 -2.29 -7.92 -12.03
C LEU A 59 -1.86 -8.27 -13.47
N PHE A 60 -0.88 -7.56 -14.02
CA PHE A 60 -0.46 -7.67 -15.42
C PHE A 60 0.90 -8.34 -15.62
N ASN A 61 1.62 -8.67 -14.54
CA ASN A 61 2.98 -9.21 -14.58
C ASN A 61 3.94 -8.31 -15.39
N LEU A 62 3.79 -7.00 -15.24
CA LEU A 62 4.58 -5.97 -15.92
C LEU A 62 5.61 -5.34 -14.98
N LYS A 63 6.72 -4.84 -15.55
CA LYS A 63 7.66 -3.96 -14.86
C LYS A 63 7.04 -2.57 -14.64
N PHE A 64 7.51 -1.86 -13.63
CA PHE A 64 7.09 -0.48 -13.38
C PHE A 64 7.47 0.41 -14.57
N GLY A 65 6.53 1.22 -15.04
CA GLY A 65 6.70 2.08 -16.22
C GLY A 65 6.56 1.38 -17.58
N ALA A 66 6.34 0.07 -17.62
CA ALA A 66 6.07 -0.61 -18.88
C ALA A 66 4.72 -0.15 -19.46
N PRO A 67 4.62 0.12 -20.78
CA PRO A 67 3.35 0.42 -21.43
C PRO A 67 2.37 -0.74 -21.24
N ASN A 68 1.07 -0.43 -21.17
CA ASN A 68 0.05 -1.47 -21.12
C ASN A 68 0.13 -2.32 -22.39
N ALA A 69 0.08 -3.65 -22.24
CA ALA A 69 0.06 -4.58 -23.37
C ALA A 69 -1.06 -4.25 -24.38
N ASP A 70 -2.15 -3.67 -23.89
CA ASP A 70 -3.33 -3.31 -24.68
C ASP A 70 -3.21 -1.94 -25.40
N GLY A 71 -2.07 -1.24 -25.29
CA GLY A 71 -1.87 0.10 -25.88
C GLY A 71 -2.74 1.21 -25.28
N THR A 72 -3.58 0.90 -24.29
CA THR A 72 -4.50 1.86 -23.67
C THR A 72 -3.76 2.86 -22.79
N ALA A 73 -4.14 4.14 -22.94
CA ALA A 73 -3.63 5.25 -22.16
C ALA A 73 -3.64 4.95 -20.66
N ASP A 74 -2.64 5.50 -19.96
CA ASP A 74 -2.37 5.20 -18.56
C ASP A 74 -3.64 5.34 -17.72
N ARG A 75 -3.90 4.32 -16.89
CA ARG A 75 -5.20 4.16 -16.22
C ARG A 75 -5.34 5.24 -15.14
N SER A 76 -6.57 5.72 -14.91
CA SER A 76 -6.81 6.94 -14.11
C SER A 76 -6.33 6.82 -12.66
N PHE A 77 -5.14 7.38 -12.39
CA PHE A 77 -4.55 7.51 -11.06
C PHE A 77 -5.54 8.07 -10.03
N GLY A 78 -6.30 9.10 -10.43
CA GLY A 78 -7.29 9.74 -9.55
C GLY A 78 -8.39 8.80 -9.05
N GLY A 79 -8.83 7.84 -9.88
CA GLY A 79 -9.86 6.89 -9.48
C GLY A 79 -9.36 5.89 -8.42
N PHE A 80 -8.10 5.45 -8.55
CA PHE A 80 -7.45 4.61 -7.54
C PHE A 80 -7.23 5.39 -6.23
N MET A 81 -6.68 6.60 -6.34
CA MET A 81 -6.37 7.46 -5.20
C MET A 81 -7.61 7.79 -4.38
N PHE A 82 -8.72 8.17 -5.04
CA PHE A 82 -9.99 8.45 -4.35
C PHE A 82 -10.51 7.23 -3.58
N LYS A 83 -10.41 6.04 -4.16
CA LYS A 83 -10.86 4.80 -3.50
C LYS A 83 -9.98 4.43 -2.31
N ALA A 84 -8.67 4.58 -2.44
CA ALA A 84 -7.75 4.33 -1.35
C ALA A 84 -7.95 5.33 -0.20
N LEU A 85 -8.12 6.61 -0.52
CA LEU A 85 -8.45 7.65 0.45
C LEU A 85 -9.80 7.37 1.13
N ALA A 86 -10.82 6.97 0.37
CA ALA A 86 -12.12 6.60 0.92
C ALA A 86 -12.02 5.43 1.90
N LEU A 87 -11.23 4.39 1.57
CA LEU A 87 -10.99 3.27 2.49
C LEU A 87 -10.25 3.71 3.76
N LEU A 88 -9.26 4.61 3.64
CA LEU A 88 -8.54 5.17 4.77
C LEU A 88 -9.48 5.97 5.68
N VAL A 89 -10.24 6.92 5.12
CA VAL A 89 -11.18 7.75 5.90
C VAL A 89 -12.25 6.90 6.56
N LEU A 90 -12.82 5.92 5.83
CA LEU A 90 -13.83 5.01 6.36
C LEU A 90 -13.29 4.16 7.52
N SER A 91 -11.97 3.92 7.58
CA SER A 91 -11.33 3.17 8.68
C SER A 91 -11.24 3.97 9.98
N VAL A 92 -11.24 5.30 9.90
CA VAL A 92 -11.15 6.18 11.08
C VAL A 92 -12.49 6.27 11.78
N ILE A 93 -13.61 6.21 11.05
CA ILE A 93 -14.97 6.33 11.59
C ILE A 93 -15.22 5.39 12.80
N PRO A 94 -15.00 4.08 12.71
CA PRO A 94 -15.19 3.18 13.85
C PRO A 94 -14.20 3.39 15.00
N ALA A 95 -13.06 4.05 14.75
CA ALA A 95 -12.06 4.37 15.78
C ALA A 95 -12.37 5.68 16.52
N MET A 96 -13.25 6.55 15.99
CA MET A 96 -13.60 7.84 16.60
C MET A 96 -14.13 7.72 18.04
N PRO A 97 -14.99 6.76 18.41
CA PRO A 97 -15.45 6.64 19.80
C PRO A 97 -14.30 6.42 20.80
N VAL A 98 -13.26 5.69 20.38
CA VAL A 98 -12.05 5.46 21.20
C VAL A 98 -11.31 6.77 21.41
N LEU A 99 -11.15 7.57 20.36
CA LEU A 99 -10.51 8.89 20.46
C LEU A 99 -11.27 9.82 21.41
N LEU A 100 -12.60 9.88 21.27
CA LEU A 100 -13.46 10.72 22.11
C LEU A 100 -13.43 10.29 23.59
N SER A 101 -13.34 8.99 23.86
CA SER A 101 -13.18 8.46 25.22
C SER A 101 -11.80 8.78 25.81
N ALA A 102 -10.76 8.80 24.99
CA ALA A 102 -9.39 9.09 25.42
C ALA A 102 -9.15 10.60 25.63
N SER A 103 -9.84 11.47 24.88
CA SER A 103 -9.69 12.92 24.97
C SER A 103 -10.46 13.56 26.13
N GLY A 104 -11.04 12.77 27.04
CA GLY A 104 -11.73 13.29 28.22
C GLY A 104 -12.91 14.21 27.92
N ALA A 105 -13.53 14.09 26.73
CA ALA A 105 -14.57 15.01 26.21
C ALA A 105 -15.88 15.05 27.05
N THR A 106 -15.88 14.44 28.24
CA THR A 106 -16.95 14.44 29.23
C THR A 106 -16.62 15.24 30.50
N GLY A 107 -15.46 15.93 30.60
CA GLY A 107 -15.08 16.72 31.78
C GLY A 107 -14.16 17.91 31.49
N ALA A 108 -14.29 18.98 32.27
CA ALA A 108 -13.88 20.37 32.00
C ALA A 108 -12.37 20.69 31.91
N ASP A 109 -11.47 19.70 31.90
CA ASP A 109 -10.03 19.92 31.77
C ASP A 109 -9.53 19.28 30.47
N SER A 110 -9.63 20.02 29.37
CA SER A 110 -9.14 19.60 28.05
C SER A 110 -7.61 19.62 28.00
N GLN A 111 -6.96 18.67 28.67
CA GLN A 111 -5.57 18.33 28.40
C GLN A 111 -5.47 17.64 27.05
N ALA A 112 -4.46 18.01 26.27
CA ALA A 112 -4.15 17.31 25.03
C ALA A 112 -3.89 15.83 25.34
N PRO A 113 -4.42 14.88 24.54
CA PRO A 113 -4.24 13.47 24.81
C PRO A 113 -2.75 13.11 24.79
N ASP A 114 -2.25 12.57 25.90
CA ASP A 114 -0.89 12.06 26.00
C ASP A 114 -0.67 10.90 25.02
N ILE A 115 0.59 10.69 24.60
CA ILE A 115 0.98 9.63 23.66
C ILE A 115 0.43 8.23 24.05
N PRO A 116 0.45 7.79 25.33
CA PRO A 116 -0.15 6.51 25.72
C PRO A 116 -1.67 6.47 25.52
N GLY A 117 -2.36 7.61 25.63
CA GLY A 117 -3.80 7.73 25.41
C GLY A 117 -4.21 7.63 23.93
N LEU A 118 -3.29 7.90 23.00
CA LEU A 118 -3.52 7.74 21.56
C LEU A 118 -3.29 6.32 21.06
N LEU A 119 -2.58 5.48 21.81
CA LEU A 119 -2.25 4.11 21.39
C LEU A 119 -3.50 3.24 21.12
N PRO A 120 -4.56 3.27 21.96
CA PRO A 120 -5.81 2.56 21.67
C PRO A 120 -6.49 3.06 20.39
N PHE A 121 -6.43 4.36 20.11
CA PHE A 121 -7.00 4.94 18.89
C PHE A 121 -6.26 4.46 17.63
N PHE A 122 -4.92 4.44 17.66
CA PHE A 122 -4.14 3.90 16.55
C PHE A 122 -4.39 2.40 16.34
N GLY A 123 -4.46 1.63 17.43
CA GLY A 123 -4.79 0.21 17.38
C GLY A 123 -6.19 -0.04 16.79
N ALA A 124 -7.19 0.71 17.24
CA ALA A 124 -8.55 0.63 16.70
C ALA A 124 -8.61 1.02 15.22
N THR A 125 -7.94 2.10 14.83
CA THR A 125 -7.87 2.54 13.42
C THR A 125 -7.23 1.47 12.55
N LEU A 126 -6.13 0.88 13.00
CA LEU A 126 -5.43 -0.16 12.26
C LEU A 126 -6.25 -1.44 12.10
N LEU A 127 -6.92 -1.87 13.17
CA LEU A 127 -7.82 -3.02 13.12
C LEU A 127 -8.98 -2.76 12.15
N SER A 128 -9.59 -1.58 12.24
CA SER A 128 -10.67 -1.13 11.36
C SER A 128 -10.22 -1.11 9.89
N TYR A 129 -9.00 -0.62 9.64
CA TYR A 129 -8.40 -0.59 8.33
C TYR A 129 -8.16 -2.00 7.79
N ALA A 130 -7.64 -2.93 8.60
CA ALA A 130 -7.48 -4.33 8.21
C ALA A 130 -8.82 -5.00 7.87
N VAL A 131 -9.87 -4.73 8.66
CA VAL A 131 -11.23 -5.23 8.38
C VAL A 131 -11.76 -4.66 7.06
N LEU A 132 -11.62 -3.36 6.83
CA LEU A 132 -12.05 -2.72 5.58
C LEU A 132 -11.27 -3.20 4.37
N LEU A 133 -9.95 -3.43 4.49
CA LEU A 133 -9.18 -4.05 3.42
C LEU A 133 -9.60 -5.51 3.18
N GLY A 134 -9.97 -6.25 4.23
CA GLY A 134 -10.52 -7.60 4.09
C GLY A 134 -11.85 -7.64 3.34
N LEU A 135 -12.74 -6.69 3.61
CA LEU A 135 -14.10 -6.63 3.04
C LEU A 135 -14.16 -5.92 1.70
N ALA A 136 -13.49 -4.78 1.57
CA ALA A 136 -13.57 -3.88 0.42
C ALA A 136 -12.22 -3.63 -0.25
N GLY A 137 -11.12 -4.21 0.23
CA GLY A 137 -9.79 -4.00 -0.36
C GLY A 137 -9.67 -4.47 -1.81
N SER A 138 -10.53 -5.40 -2.27
CA SER A 138 -10.62 -5.79 -3.69
C SER A 138 -11.10 -4.65 -4.61
N TRP A 139 -11.63 -3.56 -4.04
CA TRP A 139 -12.02 -2.36 -4.76
C TRP A 139 -10.84 -1.64 -5.42
N LEU A 140 -9.66 -1.71 -4.79
CA LEU A 140 -8.41 -1.15 -5.28
C LEU A 140 -7.94 -1.85 -6.57
N PRO A 141 -7.62 -3.16 -6.60
CA PRO A 141 -7.23 -3.85 -7.82
C PRO A 141 -8.34 -3.85 -8.87
N ALA A 142 -9.63 -3.89 -8.48
CA ALA A 142 -10.74 -3.77 -9.43
C ALA A 142 -10.70 -2.43 -10.18
N SER A 143 -10.34 -1.33 -9.51
CA SER A 143 -10.20 -0.02 -10.17
C SER A 143 -9.06 0.00 -11.18
N VAL A 144 -7.95 -0.68 -10.87
CA VAL A 144 -6.81 -0.82 -11.77
C VAL A 144 -7.19 -1.69 -12.95
N TYR A 145 -7.89 -2.80 -12.73
CA TYR A 145 -8.31 -3.75 -13.76
C TYR A 145 -9.51 -3.27 -14.59
N LYS A 146 -10.27 -2.27 -14.11
CA LYS A 146 -11.50 -1.71 -14.71
C LYS A 146 -12.68 -2.68 -14.89
N GLN A 147 -12.66 -3.87 -14.26
CA GLN A 147 -13.82 -4.76 -14.23
C GLN A 147 -14.49 -4.75 -12.87
N ASN A 148 -15.83 -4.60 -12.88
CA ASN A 148 -16.67 -4.72 -11.68
C ASN A 148 -16.14 -3.82 -10.54
N THR A 149 -16.05 -2.52 -10.83
CA THR A 149 -15.39 -1.48 -10.02
C THR A 149 -16.27 -0.92 -8.90
N GLY A 150 -17.51 -1.40 -8.77
CA GLY A 150 -18.46 -0.95 -7.76
C GLY A 150 -18.10 -1.42 -6.34
N LEU A 151 -18.41 -0.60 -5.35
CA LEU A 151 -18.15 -0.92 -3.94
C LEU A 151 -18.92 -2.16 -3.47
N GLY A 152 -20.20 -2.29 -3.86
CA GLY A 152 -21.01 -3.47 -3.53
C GLY A 152 -20.45 -4.77 -4.12
N ALA A 153 -19.90 -4.72 -5.33
CA ALA A 153 -19.22 -5.87 -5.94
C ALA A 153 -17.94 -6.23 -5.15
N ALA A 154 -17.15 -5.23 -4.75
CA ALA A 154 -15.99 -5.45 -3.91
C ALA A 154 -16.35 -6.08 -2.55
N PHE A 155 -17.43 -5.61 -1.91
CA PHE A 155 -17.92 -6.15 -0.65
C PHE A 155 -18.39 -7.61 -0.77
N LYS A 156 -19.15 -7.92 -1.83
CA LYS A 156 -19.59 -9.31 -2.13
C LYS A 156 -18.39 -10.26 -2.28
N ARG A 157 -17.32 -9.82 -2.95
CA ARG A 157 -16.06 -10.60 -3.07
C ARG A 157 -15.35 -10.77 -1.73
N GLY A 158 -15.29 -9.68 -0.94
CA GLY A 158 -14.66 -9.65 0.36
C GLY A 158 -15.34 -10.58 1.34
N MET A 159 -16.68 -10.54 1.45
CA MET A 159 -17.44 -11.45 2.33
C MET A 159 -17.11 -12.92 2.11
N ARG A 160 -16.98 -13.37 0.86
CA ARG A 160 -16.67 -14.78 0.53
C ARG A 160 -15.28 -15.22 1.01
N ASN A 161 -14.32 -14.29 1.09
CA ASN A 161 -12.93 -14.60 1.43
C ASN A 161 -12.44 -13.78 2.64
N PHE A 162 -13.34 -13.25 3.47
CA PHE A 162 -13.01 -12.22 4.44
C PHE A 162 -11.95 -12.71 5.42
N LEU A 163 -12.23 -13.81 6.11
CA LEU A 163 -11.37 -14.33 7.17
C LEU A 163 -9.92 -14.60 6.71
N PRO A 164 -9.67 -15.35 5.62
CA PRO A 164 -8.29 -15.60 5.19
C PRO A 164 -7.58 -14.34 4.67
N VAL A 165 -8.31 -13.38 4.06
CA VAL A 165 -7.72 -12.10 3.63
C VAL A 165 -7.36 -11.25 4.85
N PHE A 166 -8.30 -11.10 5.77
CA PHE A 166 -8.18 -10.34 7.00
C PHE A 166 -6.99 -10.82 7.83
N ILE A 167 -6.91 -12.13 8.13
CA ILE A 167 -5.80 -12.69 8.93
C ILE A 167 -4.45 -12.37 8.30
N ARG A 168 -4.33 -12.48 6.97
CA ARG A 168 -3.08 -12.20 6.25
C ARG A 168 -2.71 -10.73 6.28
N ILE A 169 -3.68 -9.84 6.04
CA ILE A 169 -3.44 -8.38 6.09
C ILE A 169 -3.12 -7.95 7.51
N ALA A 170 -3.87 -8.42 8.51
CA ALA A 170 -3.62 -8.16 9.91
C ALA A 170 -2.22 -8.65 10.33
N ALA A 171 -1.81 -9.85 9.92
CA ALA A 171 -0.47 -10.35 10.19
C ALA A 171 0.63 -9.47 9.60
N VAL A 172 0.48 -9.00 8.36
CA VAL A 172 1.46 -8.09 7.72
C VAL A 172 1.51 -6.75 8.45
N LEU A 173 0.35 -6.16 8.79
CA LEU A 173 0.29 -4.89 9.52
C LEU A 173 0.90 -5.00 10.92
N ILE A 174 0.51 -6.03 11.69
CA ILE A 174 1.04 -6.28 13.03
C ILE A 174 2.56 -6.48 12.98
N LEU A 175 3.05 -7.31 12.05
CA LEU A 175 4.49 -7.53 11.88
C LEU A 175 5.23 -6.22 11.56
N THR A 176 4.67 -5.38 10.69
CA THR A 176 5.25 -4.09 10.31
C THR A 176 5.37 -3.16 11.51
N ILE A 177 4.29 -3.03 12.30
CA ILE A 177 4.27 -2.20 13.50
C ILE A 177 5.26 -2.71 14.54
N VAL A 178 5.29 -4.02 14.80
CA VAL A 178 6.20 -4.61 15.78
C VAL A 178 7.65 -4.36 15.37
N LEU A 179 7.99 -4.51 14.09
CA LEU A 179 9.33 -4.22 13.57
C LEU A 179 9.70 -2.74 13.71
N GLN A 180 8.82 -1.83 13.28
CA GLN A 180 9.06 -0.39 13.40
C GLN A 180 9.19 0.04 14.86
N PHE A 181 8.31 -0.44 15.74
CA PHE A 181 8.36 -0.15 17.17
C PHE A 181 9.64 -0.68 17.83
N ALA A 182 10.08 -1.90 17.47
CA ALA A 182 11.35 -2.44 17.95
C ALA A 182 12.55 -1.60 17.50
N ILE A 183 12.56 -1.12 16.25
CA ILE A 183 13.60 -0.23 15.72
C ILE A 183 13.60 1.10 16.48
N LEU A 184 12.44 1.73 16.65
CA LEU A 184 12.27 2.98 17.40
C LEU A 184 12.74 2.85 18.85
N MET A 185 12.35 1.79 19.54
CA MET A 185 12.77 1.52 20.92
C MET A 185 14.28 1.34 21.04
N THR A 186 14.87 0.53 20.14
CA THR A 186 16.33 0.28 20.15
C THR A 186 17.11 1.56 19.85
N ALA A 187 16.63 2.37 18.90
CA ALA A 187 17.22 3.66 18.57
C ALA A 187 17.14 4.62 19.76
N GLY A 188 15.98 4.72 20.41
CA GLY A 188 15.76 5.57 21.59
C GLY A 188 16.66 5.19 22.77
N MET A 189 16.80 3.90 23.06
CA MET A 189 17.73 3.40 24.09
C MET A 189 19.20 3.69 23.78
N SER A 190 19.54 3.80 22.49
CA SER A 190 20.89 4.09 22.01
C SER A 190 21.17 5.60 21.87
N GLY A 191 20.20 6.46 22.20
CA GLY A 191 20.30 7.91 22.02
C GLY A 191 20.25 8.37 20.55
N ILE A 192 19.86 7.48 19.62
CA ILE A 192 19.68 7.79 18.21
C ILE A 192 18.31 8.47 18.06
N GLN A 193 18.30 9.65 17.45
CA GLN A 193 17.08 10.39 17.15
C GLN A 193 16.65 10.12 15.70
N PRO A 194 15.33 10.02 15.43
CA PRO A 194 14.80 9.69 14.10
C PRO A 194 14.84 10.86 13.08
N SER A 195 15.67 11.88 13.31
CA SER A 195 15.83 13.02 12.39
C SER A 195 17.00 12.79 11.43
N VAL A 196 16.80 13.11 10.16
CA VAL A 196 17.81 13.06 9.10
C VAL A 196 18.75 14.27 9.19
N ILE A 197 18.23 15.43 9.58
CA ILE A 197 19.00 16.64 9.85
C ILE A 197 18.84 17.03 11.33
N ARG A 198 19.96 17.27 11.99
CA ARG A 198 20.01 17.68 13.40
C ARG A 198 20.97 18.85 13.56
N ASP A 199 20.49 19.94 14.17
CA ASP A 199 21.30 21.14 14.42
C ASP A 199 21.98 21.69 13.14
N ALA A 200 21.25 21.65 12.02
CA ALA A 200 21.73 21.98 10.66
C ALA A 200 22.87 21.09 10.11
N MET A 201 23.18 19.98 10.77
CA MET A 201 24.16 18.98 10.32
C MET A 201 23.47 17.68 9.89
N PRO A 202 24.05 16.94 8.92
CA PRO A 202 23.52 15.63 8.52
C PRO A 202 23.68 14.62 9.66
N ASN A 203 22.57 14.00 10.06
CA ASN A 203 22.55 12.94 11.05
C ASN A 203 22.53 11.57 10.34
N VAL A 204 23.71 10.97 10.20
CA VAL A 204 23.86 9.68 9.47
C VAL A 204 23.04 8.56 10.13
N SER A 205 22.98 8.50 11.47
CA SER A 205 22.24 7.44 12.16
C SER A 205 20.72 7.58 11.96
N GLY A 206 20.19 8.80 12.01
CA GLY A 206 18.79 9.06 11.68
C GLY A 206 18.48 8.77 10.22
N ALA A 207 19.36 9.14 9.28
CA ALA A 207 19.19 8.82 7.86
C ALA A 207 19.11 7.30 7.61
N VAL A 208 20.00 6.51 8.23
CA VAL A 208 19.97 5.05 8.13
C VAL A 208 18.67 4.49 8.70
N MET A 209 18.23 5.00 9.85
CA MET A 209 16.97 4.59 10.47
C MET A 209 15.77 4.87 9.56
N THR A 210 15.67 6.08 8.99
CA THR A 210 14.61 6.45 8.03
C THR A 210 14.61 5.54 6.80
N VAL A 211 15.80 5.20 6.27
CA VAL A 211 15.94 4.27 5.13
C VAL A 211 15.41 2.89 5.48
N VAL A 212 15.74 2.37 6.66
CA VAL A 212 15.28 1.05 7.12
C VAL A 212 13.77 1.05 7.33
N GLU A 213 13.22 2.04 8.03
CA GLU A 213 11.78 2.16 8.29
C GLU A 213 10.97 2.28 6.99
N THR A 214 11.40 3.15 6.08
CA THR A 214 10.75 3.34 4.78
C THR A 214 10.82 2.05 3.94
N SER A 215 11.93 1.31 4.02
CA SER A 215 12.07 0.04 3.31
C SER A 215 11.10 -1.02 3.84
N ILE A 216 10.95 -1.12 5.17
CA ILE A 216 10.00 -2.03 5.81
C ILE A 216 8.56 -1.70 5.40
N GLU A 217 8.20 -0.42 5.42
CA GLU A 217 6.86 0.04 5.02
C GLU A 217 6.59 -0.22 3.52
N ALA A 218 7.58 0.03 2.65
CA ALA A 218 7.47 -0.28 1.23
C ALA A 218 7.25 -1.78 0.97
N VAL A 219 7.94 -2.65 1.71
CA VAL A 219 7.73 -4.11 1.64
C VAL A 219 6.33 -4.47 2.14
N SER A 220 5.87 -3.88 3.24
CA SER A 220 4.54 -4.10 3.80
C SER A 220 3.42 -3.75 2.82
N ILE A 221 3.47 -2.56 2.24
CA ILE A 221 2.53 -2.10 1.21
C ILE A 221 2.56 -3.04 0.01
N THR A 222 3.75 -3.47 -0.40
CA THR A 222 3.89 -4.42 -1.53
C THR A 222 3.20 -5.75 -1.24
N LEU A 223 3.39 -6.31 -0.03
CA LEU A 223 2.76 -7.55 0.40
C LEU A 223 1.23 -7.41 0.41
N ILE A 224 0.70 -6.34 1.00
CA ILE A 224 -0.74 -6.07 1.06
C ILE A 224 -1.34 -5.92 -0.35
N SER A 225 -0.71 -5.12 -1.23
CA SER A 225 -1.17 -4.92 -2.59
C SER A 225 -1.15 -6.23 -3.41
N VAL A 226 -0.14 -7.09 -3.24
CA VAL A 226 -0.08 -8.40 -3.89
C VAL A 226 -1.17 -9.34 -3.35
N ILE A 227 -1.38 -9.35 -2.03
CA ILE A 227 -2.46 -10.12 -1.39
C ILE A 227 -3.81 -9.74 -2.00
N LEU A 228 -4.14 -8.45 -1.98
CA LEU A 228 -5.41 -7.93 -2.51
C LEU A 228 -5.59 -8.24 -4.01
N SER A 229 -4.53 -8.09 -4.81
CA SER A 229 -4.57 -8.37 -6.26
C SER A 229 -4.85 -9.84 -6.57
N HIS A 230 -4.18 -10.75 -5.86
CA HIS A 230 -4.40 -12.18 -6.04
C HIS A 230 -5.80 -12.61 -5.60
N TYR A 231 -6.32 -12.05 -4.49
CA TYR A 231 -7.69 -12.35 -4.05
C TYR A 231 -8.73 -11.82 -5.03
N TYR A 232 -8.49 -10.65 -5.61
CA TYR A 232 -9.33 -10.14 -6.70
C TYR A 232 -9.34 -11.09 -7.91
N LEU A 233 -8.17 -11.52 -8.38
CA LEU A 233 -8.08 -12.46 -9.52
C LEU A 233 -8.75 -13.80 -9.22
N LYS A 234 -8.59 -14.33 -8.01
CA LYS A 234 -9.28 -15.55 -7.56
C LYS A 234 -10.80 -15.36 -7.48
N ALA A 235 -11.26 -14.17 -7.11
CA ALA A 235 -12.68 -13.90 -6.98
C ALA A 235 -13.39 -13.81 -8.33
N GLU A 236 -12.73 -13.25 -9.34
CA GLU A 236 -13.24 -13.08 -10.70
C GLU A 236 -13.00 -14.30 -11.61
N ASP A 237 -12.37 -15.36 -11.10
CA ASP A 237 -12.02 -16.58 -11.85
C ASP A 237 -11.15 -16.31 -13.11
N ILE A 238 -10.45 -15.18 -13.13
CA ILE A 238 -9.57 -14.77 -14.24
C ILE A 238 -8.31 -15.68 -14.31
N GLY A 239 -8.06 -16.47 -13.27
CA GLY A 239 -6.93 -17.40 -13.17
C GLY A 239 -7.15 -18.79 -13.76
N GLY A 240 -8.37 -19.18 -14.14
CA GLY A 240 -8.67 -20.48 -14.73
C GLY A 240 -8.21 -20.65 -16.19
N ASN A 241 -8.04 -19.53 -16.91
CA ASN A 241 -7.78 -19.53 -18.36
C ASN A 241 -6.57 -18.67 -18.79
N ARG A 242 -5.66 -18.31 -17.87
CA ARG A 242 -4.38 -17.71 -18.27
C ARG A 242 -3.35 -18.82 -18.49
N PRO A 243 -2.76 -18.93 -19.70
CA PRO A 243 -1.53 -19.70 -19.86
C PRO A 243 -0.50 -19.14 -18.87
N GLY A 244 0.23 -20.03 -18.19
CA GLY A 244 1.25 -19.64 -17.22
C GLY A 244 2.30 -18.70 -17.83
N PRO A 245 3.19 -18.11 -17.01
CA PRO A 245 4.11 -17.05 -17.44
C PRO A 245 5.15 -17.43 -18.50
N TYR A 246 5.11 -18.64 -19.05
CA TYR A 246 5.92 -19.10 -20.16
C TYR A 246 5.22 -20.33 -20.75
N ASP A 247 4.27 -20.11 -21.66
CA ASP A 247 3.94 -21.14 -22.65
C ASP A 247 4.42 -20.63 -24.02
N PRO A 248 5.68 -20.93 -24.42
CA PRO A 248 6.20 -20.56 -25.73
C PRO A 248 5.40 -21.21 -26.88
N ALA A 249 4.51 -22.17 -26.60
CA ALA A 249 3.64 -22.77 -27.61
C ALA A 249 2.40 -21.92 -27.95
N ALA A 250 2.00 -20.96 -27.09
CA ALA A 250 0.84 -20.11 -27.36
C ALA A 250 1.11 -19.01 -28.41
N ASN A 251 2.38 -18.81 -28.80
CA ASN A 251 2.80 -17.81 -29.79
C ASN A 251 3.17 -18.43 -31.15
N SER A 252 2.96 -19.74 -31.34
CA SER A 252 3.26 -20.45 -32.60
C SER A 252 2.02 -20.73 -33.46
N THR A 253 0.82 -20.34 -33.04
CA THR A 253 -0.37 -20.43 -33.90
C THR A 253 -0.46 -19.17 -34.77
N PRO A 254 -0.17 -19.25 -36.09
CA PRO A 254 -0.40 -18.13 -36.98
C PRO A 254 -1.89 -17.76 -36.97
N PRO A 255 -2.22 -16.47 -37.12
CA PRO A 255 -3.61 -16.03 -37.18
C PRO A 255 -4.33 -16.76 -38.34
N PRO A 256 -5.59 -17.18 -38.15
CA PRO A 256 -6.36 -17.80 -39.21
C PRO A 256 -6.44 -16.86 -40.40
N SER A 257 -5.98 -17.33 -41.56
CA SER A 257 -6.07 -16.64 -42.83
C SER A 257 -7.52 -16.58 -43.29
N SER A 258 -8.28 -15.62 -42.76
CA SER A 258 -9.61 -15.29 -43.23
C SER A 258 -9.55 -14.06 -44.13
N PHE A 259 -9.16 -14.24 -45.39
CA PHE A 259 -9.54 -13.34 -46.47
C PHE A 259 -9.69 -14.15 -47.76
N GLY A 260 -10.88 -14.75 -47.89
CA GLY A 260 -11.47 -15.02 -49.20
C GLY A 260 -12.17 -13.75 -49.68
N GLY A 261 -11.86 -13.33 -50.90
CA GLY A 261 -12.57 -12.29 -51.61
C GLY A 261 -12.53 -12.64 -53.10
N ASN A 262 -13.45 -13.50 -53.52
CA ASN A 262 -13.79 -13.68 -54.93
C ASN A 262 -14.44 -12.38 -55.42
N VAL A 263 -13.88 -11.81 -56.49
CA VAL A 263 -14.58 -10.95 -57.46
C VAL A 263 -14.18 -11.45 -58.84
#